data_AF-A0A5E4S5H8-F1
#
_entry.id   AF-A0A5E4S5H8-F1
#
_cell.length_a   1.000
_cell.length_b   1.000
_cell.length_c   1.000
_cell.angle_alpha   90.00
_cell.angle_beta   90.00
_cell.angle_gamma   90.00
#
_symmetry.space_group_name_H-M   'P 1'
#
loop_
_entity.id
_entity.type
_entity.pdbx_description
1 polymer ?
#
loop_
_entity_poly.entity_id
_entity_poly.type
_entity_poly.pdbx_seq_one_letter_code
_entity_poly.pdbx_strand_id
1 'polypeptide(L)'
;MKGQANAAGLIQFFSANFDFKAATTEDLEFLSTAGEYVECNAISLAETVSGVASLIACDSDSRKSPSAGTLQGGDIANLLYLIADTVQTIGKLSYVAGEADYQLRDRMKGAPK
;
A
#
# COMPACT_ATOMS: atom_id res chain seq x y z
N MET A 1 -0.27 -14.01 -13.85
CA MET A 1 -1.40 -13.07 -13.60
C MET A 1 -1.41 -12.08 -14.75
N LYS A 2 -2.48 -12.00 -15.55
CA LYS A 2 -2.68 -10.85 -16.45
C LYS A 2 -2.90 -9.65 -15.53
N GLY A 3 -1.99 -8.68 -15.57
CA GLY A 3 -2.06 -7.49 -14.70
C GLY A 3 -3.36 -6.74 -14.98
N GLN A 4 -4.21 -6.63 -13.98
CA GLN A 4 -5.32 -5.69 -13.99
C GLN A 4 -4.69 -4.29 -13.93
N ALA A 5 -5.15 -3.34 -14.75
CA ALA A 5 -4.61 -1.97 -14.77
C ALA A 5 -5.10 -1.12 -13.58
N ASN A 6 -5.08 -1.69 -12.37
CA ASN A 6 -5.29 -0.97 -11.12
C ASN A 6 -3.96 -0.32 -10.67
N ALA A 7 -4.01 0.49 -9.61
CA ALA A 7 -2.84 1.24 -9.12
C ALA A 7 -1.64 0.32 -8.87
N ALA A 8 -1.82 -0.76 -8.11
CA ALA A 8 -0.78 -1.74 -7.84
C ALA A 8 -0.19 -2.37 -9.12
N GLY A 9 -1.05 -2.70 -10.10
CA GLY A 9 -0.63 -3.24 -11.39
C GLY A 9 0.19 -2.26 -12.22
N LEU A 10 -0.19 -0.97 -12.23
CA LEU A 10 0.57 0.08 -12.91
C LEU A 10 1.93 0.33 -12.26
N ILE A 11 1.99 0.38 -10.92
CA ILE A 11 3.26 0.53 -10.20
C ILE A 11 4.16 -0.69 -10.42
N GLN A 12 3.59 -1.90 -10.44
CA GLN A 12 4.32 -3.11 -10.77
C GLN A 12 4.86 -3.07 -12.20
N PHE A 13 4.06 -2.62 -13.16
CA PHE A 13 4.51 -2.48 -14.54
C PHE A 13 5.64 -1.45 -14.65
N PHE A 14 5.48 -0.27 -14.04
CA PHE A 14 6.51 0.76 -13.98
C PHE A 14 7.81 0.22 -13.39
N SER A 15 7.76 -0.33 -12.18
CA SER A 15 8.95 -0.83 -11.47
C SER A 15 9.65 -1.99 -12.19
N ALA A 16 8.90 -2.84 -12.92
CA ALA A 16 9.49 -3.91 -13.70
C ALA A 16 10.24 -3.41 -14.96
N ASN A 17 9.94 -2.22 -15.45
CA ASN A 17 10.53 -1.65 -16.67
C ASN A 17 11.44 -0.45 -16.39
N PHE A 18 11.48 0.07 -15.16
CA PHE A 18 12.31 1.19 -14.77
C PHE A 18 13.71 0.71 -14.36
N ASP A 19 14.75 1.27 -14.96
CA ASP A 19 16.14 0.96 -14.60
C ASP A 19 16.62 1.86 -13.45
N PHE A 20 16.44 1.37 -12.22
CA PHE A 20 16.88 2.07 -11.00
C PHE A 20 18.38 2.35 -10.97
N LYS A 21 19.22 1.52 -11.62
CA LYS A 21 20.67 1.72 -11.60
C LYS A 21 21.08 2.88 -12.50
N ALA A 22 20.45 2.97 -13.67
CA ALA A 22 20.71 4.03 -14.65
C ALA A 22 19.96 5.35 -14.36
N ALA A 23 18.96 5.34 -13.47
CA ALA A 23 18.18 6.52 -13.08
C ALA A 23 19.05 7.67 -12.54
N THR A 24 18.64 8.92 -12.71
CA THR A 24 19.38 10.05 -12.15
C THR A 24 19.27 10.09 -10.62
N THR A 25 20.17 10.80 -9.94
CA THR A 25 20.06 10.97 -8.47
C THR A 25 18.75 11.68 -8.09
N GLU A 26 18.33 12.68 -8.88
CA GLU A 26 17.07 13.39 -8.68
C GLU A 26 15.85 12.46 -8.82
N ASP A 27 15.82 11.60 -9.84
CA ASP A 27 14.75 10.61 -9.99
C ASP A 27 14.69 9.65 -8.80
N LEU A 28 15.85 9.20 -8.32
CA LEU A 28 15.93 8.30 -7.17
C LEU A 28 15.53 8.99 -5.87
N GLU A 29 15.91 10.24 -5.66
CA GLU A 29 15.47 11.05 -4.51
C GLU A 29 13.95 11.19 -4.54
N PHE A 30 13.38 11.58 -5.68
CA PHE A 30 11.93 11.64 -5.84
C PHE A 30 11.25 10.30 -5.54
N LEU A 31 11.73 9.19 -6.11
CA LEU A 31 11.14 7.87 -5.88
C LEU A 31 11.29 7.41 -4.43
N SER A 32 12.37 7.79 -3.75
CA SER A 32 12.58 7.46 -2.32
C SER A 32 11.56 8.14 -1.40
N THR A 33 11.06 9.32 -1.78
CA THR A 33 10.00 10.02 -1.02
C THR A 33 8.69 9.23 -0.96
N ALA A 34 8.47 8.28 -1.88
CA ALA A 34 7.32 7.40 -1.83
C ALA A 34 7.26 6.59 -0.53
N GLY A 35 8.39 6.41 0.18
CA GLY A 35 8.45 5.75 1.49
C GLY A 35 7.60 6.45 2.56
N GLU A 36 7.63 7.78 2.62
CA GLU A 36 6.83 8.57 3.58
C GLU A 36 5.33 8.45 3.26
N TYR A 37 4.99 8.49 1.97
CA TYR A 37 3.61 8.32 1.51
C TYR A 37 3.07 6.91 1.80
N VAL A 38 3.91 5.89 1.65
CA VAL A 38 3.61 4.48 1.98
C VAL A 38 3.30 4.31 3.46
N GLU A 39 4.10 4.91 4.34
CA GLU A 39 3.91 4.82 5.79
C GLU A 39 2.55 5.43 6.19
N CYS A 40 2.27 6.65 5.73
CA CYS A 40 1.00 7.33 5.99
C CYS A 40 -0.19 6.47 5.52
N ASN A 41 -0.13 5.94 4.30
CA ASN A 41 -1.21 5.10 3.76
C ASN A 41 -1.40 3.80 4.54
N ALA A 42 -0.31 3.17 4.99
CA ALA A 42 -0.39 1.96 5.81
C ALA A 42 -1.04 2.23 7.17
N ILE A 43 -0.73 3.35 7.80
CA ILE A 43 -1.34 3.79 9.06
C ILE A 43 -2.84 4.05 8.84
N SER A 44 -3.21 4.85 7.84
CA SER A 44 -4.62 5.16 7.55
C SER A 44 -5.43 3.91 7.22
N LEU A 45 -4.84 2.94 6.51
CA LEU A 45 -5.48 1.65 6.26
C LEU A 45 -5.69 0.88 7.58
N ALA A 46 -4.68 0.81 8.45
CA ALA A 46 -4.78 0.14 9.74
C ALA A 46 -5.88 0.75 10.62
N GLU A 47 -5.97 2.08 10.67
CA GLU A 47 -7.04 2.80 11.38
C GLU A 47 -8.43 2.45 10.83
N THR A 48 -8.56 2.46 9.49
CA THR A 48 -9.83 2.11 8.81
C THR A 48 -10.26 0.67 9.12
N VAL A 49 -9.32 -0.28 9.02
CA VAL A 49 -9.58 -1.70 9.32
C VAL A 49 -9.97 -1.89 10.79
N SER A 50 -9.27 -1.21 11.71
CA SER A 50 -9.56 -1.27 13.15
C SER A 50 -10.94 -0.69 13.48
N GLY A 51 -11.31 0.43 12.86
CA GLY A 51 -12.63 1.04 12.99
C GLY A 51 -13.74 0.09 12.53
N VAL A 52 -13.57 -0.55 11.38
CA VAL A 52 -14.55 -1.55 10.91
C VAL A 52 -14.61 -2.77 11.82
N ALA A 53 -13.46 -3.30 12.26
CA ALA A 53 -13.44 -4.43 13.19
C ALA A 53 -14.17 -4.12 14.50
N SER A 54 -14.04 -2.88 15.01
CA SER A 54 -14.76 -2.42 16.20
C SER A 54 -16.27 -2.36 15.98
N LEU A 55 -16.72 -1.90 14.80
CA LEU A 55 -18.14 -1.91 14.44
C LEU A 55 -18.71 -3.33 14.38
N ILE A 56 -17.97 -4.28 13.79
CA ILE A 56 -18.35 -5.69 13.74
C ILE A 56 -18.44 -6.29 15.16
N ALA A 57 -17.47 -6.00 16.03
CA ALA A 57 -17.45 -6.47 17.41
C ALA A 57 -18.68 -5.97 18.20
N CYS A 58 -19.01 -4.68 18.07
CA CYS A 58 -20.19 -4.10 18.71
C CYS A 58 -21.52 -4.69 18.19
N ASP A 59 -21.61 -5.01 16.90
CA ASP A 59 -22.80 -5.64 16.30
C ASP A 59 -22.98 -7.09 16.77
N SER A 60 -21.89 -7.84 16.96
CA SER A 60 -21.92 -9.26 17.36
C SER A 60 -22.27 -9.49 18.85
N ASP A 61 -22.07 -8.50 19.72
CA ASP A 61 -22.43 -8.59 21.14
C ASP A 61 -23.91 -8.32 21.43
N SER A 62 -24.66 -7.69 20.50
CA SER A 62 -26.07 -7.30 20.70
C SER A 62 -27.06 -8.41 20.31
N ARG A 63 -26.97 -9.54 21.01
CA ARG A 63 -27.61 -10.84 20.73
C ARG A 63 -29.16 -10.94 20.87
N LYS A 64 -29.97 -9.88 20.66
CA LYS A 64 -31.43 -9.93 20.95
C LYS A 64 -32.43 -9.38 19.92
N SER A 65 -32.05 -8.89 18.75
CA SER A 65 -33.02 -8.46 17.71
C SER A 65 -32.36 -8.38 16.34
N PRO A 66 -33.11 -8.38 15.21
CA PRO A 66 -32.54 -8.59 13.89
C PRO A 66 -31.40 -7.59 13.67
N SER A 67 -30.25 -8.13 13.30
CA SER A 67 -29.01 -7.39 13.11
C SER A 67 -29.33 -6.17 12.25
N ALA A 68 -29.10 -4.98 12.80
CA ALA A 68 -29.27 -3.70 12.11
C ALA A 68 -27.88 -3.12 11.86
N GLY A 69 -27.01 -3.94 11.27
CA GLY A 69 -25.63 -3.60 10.97
C GLY A 69 -25.46 -3.30 9.48
N THR A 70 -24.84 -2.17 9.16
CA THR A 70 -24.47 -1.74 7.79
C THR A 70 -23.54 -2.73 7.08
N LEU A 71 -23.03 -3.75 7.76
CA LEU A 71 -22.10 -4.76 7.24
C LEU A 71 -22.79 -6.09 6.90
N GLN A 72 -24.05 -6.06 6.47
CA GLN A 72 -24.75 -7.25 6.00
C GLN A 72 -24.69 -7.38 4.48
N GLY A 73 -24.41 -8.59 3.98
CA GLY A 73 -24.34 -8.88 2.55
C GLY A 73 -22.98 -8.54 1.92
N GLY A 74 -22.98 -8.22 0.62
CA GLY A 74 -21.78 -8.04 -0.21
C GLY A 74 -20.81 -6.93 0.22
N ASP A 75 -21.19 -6.06 1.18
CA ASP A 75 -20.37 -4.94 1.64
C ASP A 75 -19.10 -5.38 2.38
N ILE A 76 -19.12 -6.50 3.12
CA ILE A 76 -17.90 -7.04 3.74
C ILE A 76 -16.92 -7.53 2.67
N ALA A 77 -17.42 -8.20 1.62
CA ALA A 77 -16.57 -8.68 0.54
C ALA A 77 -15.91 -7.52 -0.22
N ASN A 78 -16.68 -6.46 -0.52
CA ASN A 78 -16.17 -5.25 -1.16
C ASN A 78 -15.11 -4.55 -0.30
N LEU A 79 -15.33 -4.46 1.00
CA LEU A 79 -14.35 -3.89 1.92
C LEU A 79 -13.06 -4.72 1.96
N LEU A 80 -13.16 -6.05 2.03
CA LEU A 80 -11.99 -6.93 2.00
C LEU A 80 -11.22 -6.80 0.68
N TYR A 81 -11.92 -6.65 -0.46
CA TYR A 81 -11.28 -6.37 -1.74
C TYR A 81 -10.56 -5.00 -1.73
N LEU A 82 -11.18 -3.96 -1.17
CA LEU A 82 -10.56 -2.64 -1.04
C LEU A 82 -9.31 -2.69 -0.16
N ILE A 83 -9.37 -3.38 0.97
CA ILE A 83 -8.21 -3.57 1.86
C ILE A 83 -7.10 -4.29 1.11
N ALA A 84 -7.43 -5.39 0.40
CA ALA A 84 -6.44 -6.15 -0.35
C ALA A 84 -5.78 -5.32 -1.47
N ASP A 85 -6.55 -4.51 -2.20
CA ASP A 85 -6.03 -3.62 -3.24
C ASP A 85 -5.13 -2.52 -2.66
N THR A 86 -5.51 -1.96 -1.51
CA THR A 86 -4.72 -0.95 -0.80
C THR A 86 -3.41 -1.53 -0.28
N VAL A 87 -3.44 -2.72 0.34
CA VAL A 87 -2.22 -3.43 0.79
C VAL A 87 -1.28 -3.71 -0.38
N GLN A 88 -1.82 -4.17 -1.53
CA GLN A 88 -1.01 -4.41 -2.72
C GLN A 88 -0.35 -3.11 -3.21
N THR A 89 -1.09 -2.00 -3.25
CA THR A 89 -0.58 -0.70 -3.67
C THR A 89 0.54 -0.21 -2.74
N ILE A 90 0.32 -0.27 -1.43
CA ILE A 90 1.34 0.05 -0.41
C ILE A 90 2.60 -0.77 -0.65
N GLY A 91 2.49 -2.11 -0.74
CA GLY A 91 3.65 -2.97 -0.92
C GLY A 91 4.43 -2.70 -2.21
N LYS A 92 3.75 -2.34 -3.30
CA LYS A 92 4.42 -1.97 -4.56
C LYS A 92 5.15 -0.63 -4.47
N LEU A 93 4.56 0.36 -3.80
CA LEU A 93 5.24 1.63 -3.54
C LEU A 93 6.42 1.46 -2.57
N SER A 94 6.29 0.62 -1.54
CA SER A 94 7.40 0.31 -0.62
C SER A 94 8.60 -0.26 -1.35
N TYR A 95 8.36 -1.17 -2.31
CA TYR A 95 9.41 -1.73 -3.14
C TYR A 95 10.14 -0.65 -3.95
N VAL A 96 9.40 0.23 -4.63
CA VAL A 96 9.98 1.34 -5.42
C VAL A 96 10.82 2.26 -4.54
N ALA A 97 10.30 2.67 -3.38
CA ALA A 97 11.02 3.53 -2.45
C ALA A 97 12.30 2.86 -1.92
N GLY A 98 12.21 1.57 -1.57
CA GLY A 98 13.35 0.80 -1.06
C GLY A 98 14.44 0.59 -2.10
N GLU A 99 14.09 0.26 -3.35
CA GLU A 99 15.06 0.17 -4.44
C GLU A 99 15.74 1.51 -4.69
N ALA A 100 14.98 2.61 -4.68
CA ALA A 100 15.54 3.94 -4.88
C ALA A 100 16.52 4.34 -3.76
N ASP A 101 16.14 4.14 -2.49
CA ASP A 101 17.01 4.39 -1.34
C ASP A 101 18.27 3.50 -1.37
N TYR A 102 18.13 2.22 -1.75
CA TYR A 102 19.26 1.32 -1.93
C TYR A 102 20.27 1.87 -2.94
N GLN A 103 19.82 2.31 -4.12
CA GLN A 103 20.71 2.85 -5.15
C GLN A 103 21.37 4.17 -4.72
N LEU A 104 20.65 5.05 -4.03
CA LEU A 104 21.23 6.27 -3.45
C LEU A 104 22.35 5.94 -2.47
N ARG A 105 22.12 4.98 -1.57
CA ARG A 105 23.13 4.53 -0.60
C ARG A 105 24.33 3.87 -1.25
N ASP A 106 24.13 3.10 -2.32
CA ASP A 106 25.22 2.48 -3.05
C ASP A 106 26.13 3.54 -3.70
N ARG A 107 25.54 4.58 -4.31
CA ARG A 107 26.29 5.72 -4.86
C ARG A 107 27.09 6.47 -3.82
N MET A 108 26.52 6.71 -2.64
CA MET A 108 27.24 7.36 -1.54
C MET A 108 28.44 6.55 -1.04
N LYS A 109 28.38 5.20 -1.07
CA LYS A 109 29.51 4.35 -0.71
C LYS A 109 30.64 4.37 -1.75
N GLY A 110 30.32 4.63 -3.01
CA GLY A 110 31.28 4.74 -4.12
C GLY A 110 31.90 6.14 -4.29
N ALA A 111 31.39 7.16 -3.62
CA ALA A 111 31.91 8.51 -3.70
C ALA A 111 33.26 8.63 -2.96
N PRO A 112 34.31 9.22 -3.57
CA PRO A 112 35.55 9.52 -2.84
C PRO A 112 35.25 10.48 -1.69
N LYS A 113 35.83 10.21 -0.52
CA LYS A 113 35.72 11.05 0.69
C LYS A 113 36.28 12.44 0.49
#